data_AF-A0A5J5CYQ2-F1
#
_entry.id   AF-A0A5J5CYQ2-F1
#
_cell.length_a   1.000
_cell.length_b   1.000
_cell.length_c   1.000
_cell.angle_alpha   90.00
_cell.angle_beta   90.00
_cell.angle_gamma   90.00
#
_symmetry.space_group_name_H-M   'P 1'
#
loop_
_entity.id
_entity.type
_entity.pdbx_description
1 polymer ?
#
loop_
_entity_poly.entity_id
_entity_poly.type
_entity_poly.pdbx_seq_one_letter_code
_entity_poly.pdbx_strand_id
1 'polypeptide(L)'
;MDYNSAVVTTCSRVLLLCFIGLQAAGPREDGGGWSSDFRLEDEGLCNIDVLDGSSLSHQQFIDRYAYRRPVILRGLTDNTVHYGARRVRLSTANTYSYRKVDVPLQEYVDVLLRPQAADALGSGPGTGVPFHWHGPGYSEVIYGRKVLYFPDRWWHATLNLDTSVFISTFLG
;
A
#
# COMPACT_ATOMS: atom_id res chain seq x y z
N MET A 1 5.08 -0.66 68.25
CA MET A 1 4.08 -1.39 67.42
C MET A 1 4.30 -1.00 65.95
N ASP A 2 5.54 -1.00 65.46
CA ASP A 2 5.89 -0.19 64.28
C ASP A 2 6.54 -1.00 63.14
N TYR A 3 6.96 -2.24 63.42
CA TYR A 3 7.59 -3.10 62.42
C TYR A 3 6.56 -3.65 61.41
N ASN A 4 5.41 -4.13 61.89
CA ASN A 4 4.36 -4.67 61.02
C ASN A 4 3.73 -3.61 60.12
N SER A 5 3.59 -2.37 60.59
CA SER A 5 3.04 -1.27 59.78
C SER A 5 3.98 -0.88 58.63
N ALA A 6 5.29 -0.81 58.90
CA ALA A 6 6.30 -0.52 57.88
C ALA A 6 6.38 -1.62 56.80
N VAL A 7 6.34 -2.90 57.21
CA VAL A 7 6.34 -4.04 56.29
C VAL A 7 5.08 -4.05 55.41
N VAL A 8 3.90 -3.87 55.99
CA VAL A 8 2.63 -3.82 55.23
C VAL A 8 2.60 -2.66 54.26
N THR A 9 3.09 -1.49 54.66
CA THR A 9 3.15 -0.30 53.79
C THR A 9 4.14 -0.50 52.64
N THR A 10 5.25 -1.18 52.89
CA THR A 10 6.28 -1.45 51.88
C THR A 10 5.79 -2.51 50.88
N CYS A 11 5.18 -3.59 51.35
CA CYS A 11 4.52 -4.59 50.50
C CYS A 11 3.40 -3.97 49.66
N SER A 12 2.59 -3.09 50.23
CA SER A 12 1.50 -2.41 49.51
C SER A 12 2.04 -1.49 48.40
N ARG A 13 3.15 -0.78 48.64
CA ARG A 13 3.81 0.06 47.63
C ARG A 13 4.47 -0.76 46.51
N VAL A 14 5.10 -1.89 46.85
CA VAL A 14 5.67 -2.81 45.85
C VAL A 14 4.58 -3.44 44.99
N LEU A 15 3.47 -3.88 45.59
CA LEU A 15 2.32 -4.41 44.85
C LEU A 15 1.70 -3.34 43.94
N LEU A 16 1.56 -2.10 44.41
CA LEU A 16 1.05 -1.00 43.59
C LEU A 16 1.99 -0.68 42.41
N LEU A 17 3.32 -0.69 42.63
CA LEU A 17 4.30 -0.50 41.56
C LEU A 17 4.31 -1.67 40.56
N CYS A 18 4.11 -2.91 41.01
CA CYS A 18 3.92 -4.06 40.14
C CYS A 18 2.63 -3.94 39.31
N PHE A 19 1.53 -3.46 39.90
CA PHE A 19 0.27 -3.23 39.18
C PHE A 19 0.39 -2.09 38.14
N ILE A 20 1.12 -1.02 38.46
CA ILE A 20 1.37 0.09 37.51
C ILE A 20 2.32 -0.37 36.38
N GLY A 21 3.35 -1.16 36.71
CA GLY A 21 4.27 -1.75 35.72
C GLY A 21 3.61 -2.77 34.80
N LEU A 22 2.66 -3.58 35.31
CA LEU A 22 1.87 -4.50 34.48
C LEU A 22 0.87 -3.77 33.56
N GLN A 23 0.30 -2.64 34.00
CA GLN A 23 -0.60 -1.83 33.16
C GLN A 23 0.15 -1.00 32.10
N ALA A 24 1.42 -0.67 32.33
CA ALA A 24 2.26 0.06 31.37
C ALA A 24 2.81 -0.82 30.24
N ALA A 25 2.72 -2.14 30.36
CA ALA A 25 3.15 -3.10 29.36
C ALA A 25 1.95 -3.89 28.79
N GLY A 26 0.92 -3.16 28.34
CA GLY A 26 0.04 -3.72 27.32
C GLY A 26 0.87 -3.86 26.02
N PRO A 27 0.75 -4.96 25.26
CA PRO A 27 1.43 -5.05 23.98
C PRO A 27 0.86 -3.95 23.08
N ARG A 28 1.69 -2.96 22.73
CA ARG A 28 1.45 -2.20 21.51
C ARG A 28 1.87 -3.11 20.35
N GLU A 29 0.99 -4.02 20.00
CA GLU A 29 1.02 -4.68 18.70
C GLU A 29 -0.09 -4.07 17.87
N ASP A 30 0.19 -2.92 17.24
CA ASP A 30 -0.62 -2.39 16.15
C ASP A 30 0.03 -2.76 14.80
N GLY A 31 0.59 -3.96 14.72
CA GLY A 31 1.26 -4.47 13.53
C GLY A 31 0.31 -4.88 12.40
N GLY A 32 -1.01 -4.75 12.52
CA GLY A 32 -1.97 -5.36 11.60
C GLY A 32 -3.06 -4.43 11.08
N GLY A 33 -2.84 -3.12 11.04
CA GLY A 33 -3.79 -2.12 10.56
C GLY A 33 -3.04 -1.01 9.83
N TRP A 34 -3.19 -0.95 8.50
CA TRP A 34 -2.46 -0.04 7.62
C TRP A 34 -2.37 1.38 8.20
N SER A 35 -1.17 1.82 8.55
CA SER A 35 -0.89 3.22 8.85
C SER A 35 0.43 3.59 8.22
N SER A 36 0.42 4.61 7.38
CA SER A 36 1.63 5.30 6.96
C SER A 36 1.52 6.75 7.43
N ASP A 37 2.63 7.35 7.84
CA ASP A 37 2.67 8.80 8.16
C ASP A 37 2.43 9.67 6.91
N PHE A 38 2.37 9.07 5.71
CA PHE A 38 2.00 9.73 4.46
C PHE A 38 0.48 9.79 4.33
N ARG A 39 -0.07 10.99 4.14
CA ARG A 39 -1.47 11.16 3.79
C ARG A 39 -1.63 10.85 2.30
N LEU A 40 -2.74 10.22 1.90
CA LEU A 40 -3.09 10.01 0.48
C LEU A 40 -3.09 11.33 -0.34
N GLU A 41 -3.26 12.45 0.36
CA GLU A 41 -3.28 13.82 -0.17
C GLU A 41 -1.88 14.45 -0.29
N ASP A 42 -0.85 13.84 0.32
CA ASP A 42 0.53 14.27 0.20
C ASP A 42 1.05 13.84 -1.18
N GLU A 43 0.67 14.61 -2.21
CA GLU A 43 1.34 14.56 -3.50
C GLU A 43 2.80 14.95 -3.25
N GLY A 44 3.71 13.97 -3.36
CA GLY A 44 5.15 14.19 -3.19
C GLY A 44 5.71 15.13 -4.25
N LEU A 45 7.03 15.08 -4.50
CA LEU A 45 7.62 15.79 -5.63
C LEU A 45 7.17 15.15 -6.95
N CYS A 46 5.97 15.52 -7.42
CA CYS A 46 5.39 15.08 -8.67
C CYS A 46 6.14 15.75 -9.84
N ASN A 47 6.72 14.93 -10.71
CA ASN A 47 7.30 15.40 -11.96
C ASN A 47 6.63 14.78 -13.20
N ILE A 48 5.47 14.14 -13.01
CA ILE A 48 4.62 13.62 -14.08
C ILE A 48 3.53 14.66 -14.38
N ASP A 49 3.28 14.91 -15.66
CA ASP A 49 2.19 15.80 -16.06
C ASP A 49 0.83 15.19 -15.68
N VAL A 50 -0.04 15.96 -15.00
CA VAL A 50 -1.40 15.53 -14.61
C VAL A 50 -2.45 16.34 -15.37
N LEU A 51 -3.09 15.74 -16.36
CA LEU A 51 -4.05 16.39 -17.25
C LEU A 51 -5.48 15.86 -17.06
N ASP A 52 -6.47 16.66 -17.44
CA ASP A 52 -7.82 16.15 -17.65
C ASP A 52 -7.91 15.49 -19.03
N GLY A 53 -8.56 14.34 -19.12
CA GLY A 53 -8.74 13.60 -20.37
C GLY A 53 -9.45 14.42 -21.46
N SER A 54 -10.35 15.33 -21.09
CA SER A 54 -11.02 16.22 -22.04
C SER A 54 -10.10 17.32 -22.58
N SER A 55 -8.99 17.60 -21.91
CA SER A 55 -8.04 18.66 -22.27
C SER A 55 -6.93 18.18 -23.23
N LEU A 56 -6.83 16.87 -23.47
CA LEU A 56 -5.76 16.28 -24.25
C LEU A 56 -6.31 15.65 -25.54
N SER A 57 -6.00 16.26 -26.69
CA SER A 57 -6.33 15.65 -27.99
C SER A 57 -5.44 14.44 -28.29
N HIS A 58 -5.92 13.55 -29.16
CA HIS A 58 -5.14 12.40 -29.63
C HIS A 58 -3.79 12.81 -30.23
N GLN A 59 -3.78 13.85 -31.08
CA GLN A 59 -2.54 14.34 -31.69
C GLN A 59 -1.54 14.84 -30.64
N GLN A 60 -2.00 15.63 -29.67
CA GLN A 60 -1.15 16.08 -28.57
C GLN A 60 -0.64 14.92 -27.71
N PHE A 61 -1.43 13.86 -27.53
CA PHE A 61 -1.00 12.67 -26.81
C PHE A 61 0.13 11.94 -27.54
N ILE A 62 -0.05 11.69 -28.85
CA ILE A 62 0.97 11.06 -29.70
C ILE A 62 2.26 11.88 -29.70
N ASP A 63 2.14 13.19 -29.88
CA ASP A 63 3.30 14.07 -29.96
C ASP A 63 4.02 14.24 -28.62
N ARG A 64 3.31 14.30 -27.49
CA ARG A 64 3.93 14.70 -26.21
C ARG A 64 4.24 13.54 -25.27
N TYR A 65 3.55 12.41 -25.38
CA TYR A 65 3.56 11.37 -24.34
C TYR A 65 3.81 9.97 -24.87
N ALA A 66 3.13 9.55 -25.94
CA ALA A 66 3.06 8.15 -26.40
C ALA A 66 4.43 7.43 -26.49
N TYR A 67 5.51 8.14 -26.82
CA TYR A 67 6.85 7.56 -26.96
C TYR A 67 7.94 8.29 -26.16
N ARG A 68 7.56 9.25 -25.30
CA ARG A 68 8.53 10.21 -24.75
C ARG A 68 8.56 10.27 -23.24
N ARG A 69 7.41 10.26 -22.58
CA ARG A 69 7.31 10.46 -21.12
C ARG A 69 5.95 10.05 -20.59
N PRO A 70 5.85 9.68 -19.30
CA PRO A 70 4.59 9.33 -18.67
C PRO A 70 3.64 10.54 -18.54
N VAL A 71 2.35 10.24 -18.37
CA VAL A 71 1.29 11.21 -18.10
C VAL A 71 0.21 10.58 -17.23
N ILE A 72 -0.37 11.37 -16.33
CA ILE A 72 -1.56 10.99 -15.57
C ILE A 72 -2.77 11.71 -16.14
N LEU A 73 -3.82 10.94 -16.40
CA LEU A 73 -5.07 11.41 -16.98
C LEU A 73 -6.20 11.26 -15.94
N ARG A 74 -6.86 12.38 -15.65
CA ARG A 74 -8.08 12.47 -14.83
C ARG A 74 -9.31 12.48 -15.73
N GLY A 75 -10.47 12.14 -15.18
CA GLY A 75 -11.75 12.26 -15.91
C GLY A 75 -11.96 11.21 -17.01
N LEU A 76 -11.09 10.19 -17.12
CA LEU A 76 -11.27 9.08 -18.08
C LEU A 76 -12.15 7.95 -17.55
N THR A 77 -12.20 7.77 -16.22
CA THR A 77 -12.96 6.70 -15.58
C THR A 77 -13.80 7.29 -14.44
N ASP A 78 -14.95 6.68 -14.21
CA ASP A 78 -15.84 6.99 -13.08
C ASP A 78 -15.70 5.96 -11.93
N ASN A 79 -14.93 4.88 -12.17
CA ASN A 79 -14.76 3.71 -11.31
C ASN A 79 -16.10 3.05 -10.91
N THR A 80 -17.15 3.18 -11.72
CA THR A 80 -18.49 2.64 -11.41
C THR A 80 -18.65 1.17 -11.81
N VAL A 81 -17.73 0.63 -12.60
CA VAL A 81 -17.82 -0.75 -13.07
C VAL A 81 -17.64 -1.73 -11.92
N HIS A 82 -18.65 -2.57 -11.68
CA HIS A 82 -18.63 -3.59 -10.65
C HIS A 82 -17.97 -4.88 -11.16
N TYR A 83 -16.87 -5.27 -10.52
CA TYR A 83 -16.12 -6.49 -10.86
C TYR A 83 -16.28 -7.61 -9.82
N GLY A 84 -17.09 -7.41 -8.77
CA GLY A 84 -17.13 -8.31 -7.60
C GLY A 84 -17.36 -9.80 -7.93
N ALA A 85 -18.29 -10.10 -8.84
CA ALA A 85 -18.61 -11.47 -9.24
C ALA A 85 -17.60 -12.08 -10.24
N ARG A 86 -16.71 -11.29 -10.84
CA ARG A 86 -15.71 -11.82 -11.79
C ARG A 86 -14.68 -12.66 -11.05
N ARG A 87 -14.41 -13.84 -11.59
CA ARG A 87 -13.37 -14.72 -11.05
C ARG A 87 -12.00 -14.20 -11.48
N VAL A 88 -11.12 -14.00 -10.51
CA VAL A 88 -9.73 -13.60 -10.71
C VAL A 88 -8.81 -14.73 -10.28
N ARG A 89 -7.73 -14.93 -11.03
CA ARG A 89 -6.70 -15.92 -10.74
C ARG A 89 -5.60 -15.27 -9.91
N LEU A 90 -5.41 -15.74 -8.69
CA LEU A 90 -4.38 -15.23 -7.80
C LEU A 90 -3.02 -15.84 -8.16
N SER A 91 -1.99 -14.99 -8.23
CA SER A 91 -0.60 -15.38 -8.43
C SER A 91 0.32 -14.56 -7.55
N THR A 92 1.35 -15.17 -7.00
CA THR A 92 2.42 -14.48 -6.29
C THR A 92 3.55 -14.14 -7.25
N ALA A 93 4.16 -12.96 -7.07
CA ALA A 93 5.30 -12.50 -7.87
C ALA A 93 6.63 -13.14 -7.43
N ASN A 94 6.62 -14.45 -7.15
CA ASN A 94 7.81 -15.20 -6.77
C ASN A 94 8.01 -16.41 -7.69
N THR A 95 9.28 -16.76 -7.92
CA THR A 95 9.72 -17.85 -8.80
C THR A 95 9.27 -19.23 -8.31
N TYR A 96 8.77 -19.34 -7.07
CA TYR A 96 8.25 -20.56 -6.43
C TYR A 96 6.76 -20.44 -6.12
N SER A 97 5.96 -19.98 -7.08
CA SER A 97 4.51 -19.87 -6.90
C SER A 97 3.85 -21.25 -6.99
N TYR A 98 3.21 -21.67 -5.89
CA TYR A 98 2.39 -22.88 -5.80
C TYR A 98 1.15 -22.82 -6.72
N ARG A 99 0.23 -23.78 -6.59
CA ARG A 99 -1.02 -23.88 -7.36
C ARG A 99 -1.79 -22.55 -7.35
N LYS A 100 -2.06 -22.02 -8.56
CA LYS A 100 -2.90 -20.83 -8.76
C LYS A 100 -4.34 -21.14 -8.35
N VAL A 101 -4.96 -20.22 -7.64
CA VAL A 101 -6.35 -20.35 -7.16
C VAL A 101 -7.19 -19.27 -7.80
N ASP A 102 -8.37 -19.64 -8.25
CA ASP A 102 -9.34 -18.71 -8.81
C ASP A 102 -10.40 -18.41 -7.74
N VAL A 103 -10.65 -17.14 -7.46
CA VAL A 103 -11.65 -16.66 -6.48
C VAL A 103 -12.48 -15.53 -7.08
N PRO A 104 -13.72 -15.26 -6.63
CA PRO A 104 -14.42 -14.02 -6.95
C PRO A 104 -13.59 -12.81 -6.47
N LEU A 105 -13.55 -11.74 -7.26
CA LEU A 105 -12.83 -10.53 -6.87
C LEU A 105 -13.35 -9.96 -5.55
N GLN A 106 -14.66 -10.02 -5.32
CA GLN A 106 -15.25 -9.58 -4.06
C GLN A 106 -14.68 -10.35 -2.86
N GLU A 107 -14.55 -11.68 -2.96
CA GLU A 107 -13.96 -12.49 -1.90
C GLU A 107 -12.49 -12.09 -1.66
N TYR A 108 -11.73 -11.85 -2.73
CA TYR A 108 -10.37 -11.35 -2.60
C TYR A 108 -10.31 -10.01 -1.85
N VAL A 109 -11.14 -9.03 -2.22
CA VAL A 109 -11.14 -7.70 -1.60
C VAL A 109 -11.64 -7.75 -0.15
N ASP A 110 -12.76 -8.43 0.10
CA ASP A 110 -13.43 -8.39 1.42
C ASP A 110 -12.74 -9.30 2.45
N VAL A 111 -12.09 -10.38 1.99
CA VAL A 111 -11.55 -11.43 2.87
C VAL A 111 -10.02 -11.48 2.85
N LEU A 112 -9.39 -11.35 1.68
CA LEU A 112 -7.95 -11.57 1.51
C LEU A 112 -7.13 -10.28 1.55
N LEU A 113 -7.69 -9.15 1.09
CA LEU A 113 -7.04 -7.84 1.05
C LEU A 113 -7.17 -7.14 2.42
N ARG A 114 -6.62 -7.77 3.46
CA ARG A 114 -6.59 -7.26 4.83
C ARG A 114 -5.16 -6.91 5.24
N PRO A 115 -4.97 -5.91 6.12
CA PRO A 115 -3.66 -5.64 6.67
C PRO A 115 -3.08 -6.90 7.32
N GLN A 116 -1.80 -7.13 7.03
CA GLN A 116 -1.06 -8.27 7.55
C GLN A 116 -0.23 -7.80 8.74
N ALA A 117 -0.03 -8.68 9.72
CA ALA A 117 0.86 -8.39 10.84
C ALA A 117 2.27 -8.06 10.32
N ALA A 118 2.98 -7.09 10.89
CA ALA A 118 4.32 -6.70 10.45
C ALA A 118 5.34 -7.86 10.54
N ASP A 119 5.08 -8.84 11.39
CA ASP A 119 5.81 -10.09 11.55
C ASP A 119 5.22 -11.26 10.73
N ALA A 120 4.03 -11.09 10.15
CA ALA A 120 3.47 -12.04 9.21
C ALA A 120 4.28 -11.99 7.92
N LEU A 121 4.58 -13.17 7.38
CA LEU A 121 5.28 -13.32 6.11
C LEU A 121 4.37 -12.86 4.96
N GLY A 122 4.34 -11.56 4.72
CA GLY A 122 3.79 -10.95 3.52
C GLY A 122 4.74 -11.15 2.34
N SER A 123 5.04 -12.41 1.99
CA SER A 123 6.31 -12.78 1.32
C SER A 123 7.51 -12.63 2.26
N GLY A 124 8.49 -13.54 2.16
CA GLY A 124 9.52 -13.76 3.19
C GLY A 124 10.45 -12.56 3.51
N PRO A 125 11.28 -12.67 4.56
CA PRO A 125 12.24 -11.63 4.92
C PRO A 125 13.19 -11.34 3.75
N GLY A 126 13.33 -10.07 3.37
CA GLY A 126 14.25 -9.64 2.30
C GLY A 126 13.68 -9.60 0.88
N THR A 127 12.36 -9.65 0.68
CA THR A 127 11.75 -9.56 -0.67
C THR A 127 11.59 -8.14 -1.21
N GLY A 128 12.17 -7.13 -0.55
CA GLY A 128 12.37 -5.84 -1.17
C GLY A 128 13.38 -6.00 -2.29
N VAL A 129 12.95 -5.97 -3.56
CA VAL A 129 13.89 -5.76 -4.67
C VAL A 129 14.40 -4.33 -4.50
N PRO A 130 15.67 -4.11 -4.10
CA PRO A 130 16.21 -2.77 -4.01
C PRO A 130 16.42 -2.31 -5.45
N PHE A 131 15.44 -1.62 -6.02
CA PHE A 131 15.66 -0.89 -7.26
C PHE A 131 16.47 0.35 -6.91
N HIS A 132 17.69 0.42 -7.44
CA HIS A 132 18.39 1.68 -7.59
C HIS A 132 18.44 2.01 -9.08
N TRP A 133 18.20 3.27 -9.40
CA TRP A 133 18.21 3.78 -10.76
C TRP A 133 19.42 4.69 -10.93
N HIS A 134 20.09 4.59 -12.09
CA HIS A 134 21.12 5.53 -12.52
C HIS A 134 20.51 6.46 -13.57
N GLY A 135 20.08 7.66 -13.18
CA GLY A 135 19.58 8.70 -14.11
C GLY A 135 18.43 9.56 -13.55
N PRO A 136 17.79 10.39 -14.38
CA PRO A 136 16.53 11.07 -14.05
C PRO A 136 15.36 10.08 -14.05
N GLY A 137 14.44 10.19 -13.10
CA GLY A 137 13.27 9.30 -12.97
C GLY A 137 11.99 10.09 -12.72
N TYR A 138 10.85 9.45 -12.93
CA TYR A 138 9.53 10.01 -12.60
C TYR A 138 8.98 9.41 -11.32
N SER A 139 8.30 10.21 -10.49
CA SER A 139 7.69 9.79 -9.23
C SER A 139 6.39 10.53 -9.02
N GLU A 140 5.34 9.80 -8.59
CA GLU A 140 4.06 10.40 -8.25
C GLU A 140 3.20 9.46 -7.37
N VAL A 141 2.37 10.04 -6.50
CA VAL A 141 1.36 9.32 -5.71
C VAL A 141 0.03 9.29 -6.48
N ILE A 142 -0.45 8.08 -6.78
CA ILE A 142 -1.66 7.88 -7.57
C ILE A 142 -2.77 7.33 -6.67
N TYR A 143 -3.87 8.07 -6.58
CA TYR A 143 -5.08 7.67 -5.87
C TYR A 143 -6.35 8.03 -6.66
N GLY A 144 -7.44 7.33 -6.37
CA GLY A 144 -8.76 7.61 -6.93
C GLY A 144 -8.89 7.36 -8.44
N ARG A 145 -9.54 8.30 -9.15
CA ARG A 145 -9.89 8.21 -10.58
C ARG A 145 -8.79 8.76 -11.49
N LYS A 146 -7.56 8.28 -11.29
CA LYS A 146 -6.37 8.66 -12.07
C LYS A 146 -5.95 7.46 -12.92
N VAL A 147 -5.62 7.70 -14.19
CA VAL A 147 -5.01 6.70 -15.09
C VAL A 147 -3.59 7.12 -15.39
N LEU A 148 -2.61 6.26 -15.07
CA LEU A 148 -1.22 6.47 -15.45
C LEU A 148 -0.96 5.79 -16.80
N TYR A 149 -0.44 6.57 -17.75
CA TYR A 149 0.16 6.05 -18.97
C TYR A 149 1.69 6.18 -18.90
N PHE A 150 2.39 5.11 -19.27
CA PHE A 150 3.83 5.13 -19.52
C PHE A 150 4.15 4.35 -20.81
N PRO A 151 5.16 4.77 -21.60
CA PRO A 151 5.48 4.10 -22.88
C PRO A 151 6.04 2.68 -22.71
N ASP A 152 6.12 1.95 -23.82
CA ASP A 152 6.71 0.62 -23.86
C ASP A 152 8.19 0.63 -23.45
N ARG A 153 8.64 -0.45 -22.80
CA ARG A 153 10.04 -0.63 -22.36
C ARG A 153 10.51 0.36 -21.28
N TRP A 154 9.59 1.00 -20.56
CA TRP A 154 9.91 1.80 -19.38
C TRP A 154 9.96 0.93 -18.11
N TRP A 155 10.99 1.15 -17.31
CA TRP A 155 11.09 0.59 -15.96
C TRP A 155 10.14 1.34 -15.02
N HIS A 156 9.45 0.61 -14.14
CA HIS A 156 8.58 1.20 -13.12
C HIS A 156 8.66 0.39 -11.82
N ALA A 157 8.44 1.09 -10.71
CA ALA A 157 8.27 0.50 -9.39
C ALA A 157 6.97 1.06 -8.78
N THR A 158 6.26 0.22 -8.03
CA THR A 158 5.03 0.64 -7.33
C THR A 158 5.16 0.28 -5.87
N LEU A 159 4.76 1.23 -5.01
CA LEU A 159 4.67 1.03 -3.57
C LEU A 159 3.22 1.34 -3.17
N ASN A 160 2.54 0.36 -2.59
CA ASN A 160 1.20 0.57 -2.05
C ASN A 160 1.33 1.29 -0.69
N LEU A 161 0.74 2.48 -0.58
CA LEU A 161 0.74 3.26 0.67
C LEU A 161 -0.46 2.93 1.58
N ASP A 162 -1.53 2.35 1.00
CA ASP A 162 -2.73 1.87 1.69
C ASP A 162 -3.30 0.66 0.92
N THR A 163 -4.51 0.24 1.26
CA THR A 163 -5.31 -0.77 0.57
C THR A 163 -5.57 -0.33 -0.87
N SER A 164 -4.73 -0.82 -1.78
CA SER A 164 -4.71 -0.41 -3.18
C SER A 164 -5.19 -1.51 -4.11
N VAL A 165 -6.02 -1.12 -5.08
CA VAL A 165 -6.38 -1.94 -6.24
C VAL A 165 -6.18 -1.09 -7.49
N PHE A 166 -5.40 -1.61 -8.44
CA PHE A 166 -5.24 -1.00 -9.76
C PHE A 166 -5.48 -2.03 -10.86
N ILE A 167 -5.91 -1.56 -12.02
CA ILE A 167 -6.14 -2.37 -13.21
C ILE A 167 -5.21 -1.84 -14.30
N SER A 168 -4.40 -2.74 -14.88
CA SER A 168 -3.52 -2.41 -15.98
C SER A 168 -4.05 -3.00 -17.27
N THR A 169 -4.03 -2.21 -18.35
CA THR A 169 -4.28 -2.68 -19.71
C THR A 169 -2.98 -2.60 -20.50
N PHE A 170 -2.69 -3.65 -21.26
CA PHE A 170 -1.56 -3.68 -22.18
C PHE A 170 -2.11 -3.65 -23.59
N LEU A 171 -1.77 -2.61 -24.35
CA LEU A 171 -2.12 -2.47 -25.75
C LEU A 171 -0.99 -3.11 -26.57
N GLY A 172 -1.32 -4.15 -27.34
CA GLY A 172 -0.40 -4.89 -28.20
C GLY A 172 -0.30 -4.31 -29.60
#